data_AF-A0A927IGX3-F1
#
_entry.id   AF-A0A927IGX3-F1
#
_cell.length_a   1.000
_cell.length_b   1.000
_cell.length_c   1.000
_cell.angle_alpha   90.00
_cell.angle_beta   90.00
_cell.angle_gamma   90.00
#
_symmetry.space_group_name_H-M   'P 1'
#
loop_
_entity.id
_entity.type
_entity.pdbx_description
1 polymer ?
#
loop_
_entity_poly.entity_id
_entity_poly.type
_entity_poly.pdbx_seq_one_letter_code
_entity_poly.pdbx_strand_id
1 'polypeptide(L)'
;MKTFHIKILTKLGSTQYKTIQAETESEALRKAEVKFPLHKEISITEEPRQAAPSGEPDLAFERNLAEVKLRSREKKARSARREGWGFMIGGVALQGLLLLFAGFVTLWLAIPIIWGVSRIAYGSSERGKVQEALQALDTPA
;
A
#
# COMPACT_ATOMS: atom_id res chain seq x y z
N MET A 1 -41.05 -9.87 -21.68
CA MET A 1 -39.95 -10.51 -20.92
C MET A 1 -40.24 -12.00 -20.77
N LYS A 2 -39.27 -12.85 -21.07
CA LYS A 2 -39.34 -14.30 -20.90
C LYS A 2 -38.28 -14.76 -19.89
N THR A 3 -38.58 -15.81 -19.14
CA THR A 3 -37.64 -16.41 -18.18
C THR A 3 -36.98 -17.60 -18.87
N PHE A 4 -35.65 -17.60 -18.94
CA PHE A 4 -34.86 -18.69 -19.48
C PHE A 4 -34.11 -19.39 -18.34
N HIS A 5 -34.12 -20.72 -18.35
CA HIS A 5 -33.31 -21.53 -17.45
C HIS A 5 -32.01 -21.88 -18.19
N ILE A 6 -30.88 -21.52 -17.58
CA ILE A 6 -29.56 -21.79 -18.13
C ILE A 6 -28.80 -22.77 -17.25
N LYS A 7 -28.15 -23.72 -17.91
CA LYS A 7 -27.16 -24.62 -17.33
C LYS A 7 -25.78 -24.07 -17.65
N ILE A 8 -25.00 -23.82 -16.61
CA ILE A 8 -23.66 -23.26 -16.69
C ILE A 8 -22.69 -24.34 -16.23
N LEU A 9 -21.84 -24.82 -17.14
CA LEU A 9 -20.70 -25.66 -16.77
C LEU A 9 -19.53 -24.74 -16.46
N THR A 10 -18.97 -24.79 -15.25
CA THR A 10 -17.82 -23.96 -14.88
C THR A 10 -16.51 -24.62 -15.28
N LYS A 11 -15.45 -23.82 -15.48
CA LYS A 11 -14.09 -24.33 -15.71
C LYS A 11 -13.55 -25.19 -14.55
N LEU A 12 -14.16 -25.10 -13.38
CA LEU A 12 -13.85 -25.89 -12.18
C LEU A 12 -14.59 -27.24 -12.15
N GLY A 13 -15.35 -27.59 -13.19
CA GLY A 13 -16.08 -28.85 -13.29
C GLY A 13 -17.44 -28.86 -12.57
N SER A 14 -17.83 -27.77 -11.91
CA SER A 14 -19.16 -27.68 -11.29
C SER A 14 -20.23 -27.25 -12.28
N THR A 15 -21.43 -27.80 -12.15
CA THR A 15 -22.61 -27.40 -12.93
C THR A 15 -23.50 -26.52 -12.08
N GLN A 16 -23.88 -25.34 -12.58
CA GLN A 16 -24.79 -24.42 -11.92
C GLN A 16 -26.03 -24.20 -12.78
N TYR A 17 -27.20 -24.18 -12.16
CA TYR A 17 -28.47 -23.89 -12.81
C TYR A 17 -28.96 -22.53 -12.34
N LYS A 18 -29.24 -21.63 -13.27
CA LYS A 18 -29.75 -20.30 -12.96
C LYS A 18 -30.84 -19.87 -13.92
N THR A 19 -31.74 -19.03 -13.43
CA THR A 19 -32.76 -18.37 -14.22
C THR A 19 -32.31 -16.96 -14.61
N ILE A 20 -32.49 -16.59 -15.87
CA ILE A 20 -32.24 -15.25 -16.40
C ILE A 20 -33.49 -14.76 -17.12
N GLN A 21 -33.89 -13.52 -16.83
CA GLN A 21 -34.96 -12.85 -17.56
C GLN A 21 -34.35 -12.08 -18.74
N ALA A 22 -34.85 -12.33 -19.95
CA ALA A 22 -34.44 -11.65 -21.17
C ALA A 22 -35.59 -11.57 -22.17
N GLU A 23 -35.46 -10.73 -23.20
CA GLU A 23 -36.48 -10.64 -24.26
C GLU A 23 -36.27 -11.69 -25.34
N THR A 24 -35.02 -12.10 -25.56
CA THR A 24 -34.60 -13.09 -26.55
C THR A 24 -33.61 -14.09 -25.97
N GLU A 25 -33.49 -15.27 -26.61
CA GLU A 25 -32.54 -16.33 -26.22
C GLU A 25 -31.08 -15.88 -26.34
N SER A 26 -30.75 -15.16 -27.40
CA SER A 26 -29.40 -14.61 -27.64
C SER A 26 -29.00 -13.59 -26.58
N GLU A 27 -29.95 -12.78 -26.11
CA GLU A 27 -29.72 -11.82 -25.03
C GLU A 27 -29.59 -12.52 -23.66
N ALA A 28 -30.31 -13.63 -23.44
CA ALA A 28 -30.17 -14.45 -22.23
C ALA A 28 -28.77 -15.07 -22.13
N LEU A 29 -28.25 -15.62 -23.23
CA LEU A 29 -26.89 -16.17 -23.31
C LEU A 29 -25.84 -15.09 -23.07
N ARG A 30 -25.97 -13.92 -23.71
CA ARG A 30 -25.02 -12.82 -23.53
C ARG A 30 -25.01 -12.30 -22.08
N LYS A 31 -26.18 -12.19 -21.44
CA LYS A 31 -26.28 -11.86 -20.01
C LYS A 31 -25.65 -12.93 -19.12
N ALA A 32 -25.78 -14.21 -19.50
CA ALA A 32 -25.15 -15.32 -18.79
C ALA A 32 -23.62 -15.27 -18.88
N GLU A 33 -23.07 -15.03 -20.07
CA GLU A 33 -21.63 -14.94 -20.30
C GLU A 33 -20.99 -13.84 -19.46
N VAL A 34 -21.58 -12.64 -19.44
CA VAL A 34 -21.08 -11.51 -18.64
C VAL A 34 -21.20 -11.79 -17.14
N LYS A 35 -22.29 -12.42 -16.70
CA LYS A 35 -22.54 -12.68 -15.27
C LYS A 35 -21.69 -13.83 -14.72
N PHE A 36 -21.22 -14.74 -15.57
CA PHE A 36 -20.47 -15.93 -15.16
C PHE A 36 -19.14 -16.08 -15.91
N PRO A 37 -18.13 -15.21 -15.71
CA PRO A 37 -16.89 -15.21 -16.50
C PRO A 37 -16.05 -16.51 -16.43
N LEU A 38 -16.34 -17.39 -15.46
CA LEU A 38 -15.67 -18.69 -15.29
C LEU A 38 -16.45 -19.87 -15.92
N HIS A 39 -17.31 -19.60 -16.90
CA HIS A 39 -18.02 -20.65 -17.64
C HIS A 39 -17.10 -21.34 -18.67
N LYS A 40 -17.35 -22.62 -18.88
CA LYS A 40 -16.80 -23.47 -19.95
C LYS A 40 -17.84 -23.64 -21.06
N GLU A 41 -19.11 -23.75 -20.68
CA GLU A 41 -20.24 -23.90 -21.60
C GLU A 41 -21.51 -23.37 -20.94
N ILE A 42 -22.35 -22.68 -21.70
CA ILE A 42 -23.67 -22.19 -21.27
C ILE A 42 -24.70 -22.73 -22.24
N SER A 43 -25.67 -23.49 -21.75
CA SER A 43 -26.78 -24.04 -22.54
C SER A 43 -28.12 -23.65 -21.92
N ILE A 44 -29.11 -23.35 -22.75
CA ILE A 44 -30.49 -23.14 -22.32
C ILE A 44 -31.11 -24.52 -22.10
N THR A 45 -31.75 -24.73 -20.96
CA THR A 45 -32.42 -25.98 -20.59
C THR A 45 -33.89 -25.69 -20.33
N GLU A 46 -34.80 -26.55 -20.79
CA GLU A 46 -36.26 -26.31 -20.63
C GLU A 46 -36.80 -26.71 -19.26
N GLU A 47 -36.07 -27.53 -18.49
CA GLU A 47 -36.48 -27.96 -17.15
C GLU A 47 -35.64 -27.33 -16.03
N PRO A 48 -36.28 -26.85 -14.94
CA PRO A 48 -35.59 -26.52 -13.71
C PRO A 48 -35.19 -27.83 -13.01
N ARG A 49 -34.11 -28.46 -13.45
CA ARG A 49 -33.47 -29.51 -12.64
C ARG A 49 -32.92 -28.86 -11.38
N GLN A 50 -33.69 -28.97 -10.29
CA GLN A 50 -33.15 -28.81 -8.94
C GLN A 50 -31.95 -29.75 -8.85
N ALA A 51 -30.79 -29.17 -8.55
CA ALA A 51 -29.58 -29.96 -8.36
C ALA A 51 -29.91 -31.08 -7.35
N ALA A 52 -29.80 -32.33 -7.79
CA ALA A 52 -29.91 -33.46 -6.87
C ALA A 52 -28.92 -33.19 -5.73
N PRO A 53 -29.31 -33.37 -4.45
CA PRO A 53 -28.39 -33.23 -3.34
C PRO A 53 -27.27 -34.23 -3.57
N SER A 54 -26.09 -33.72 -3.94
CA SER A 54 -24.93 -34.54 -4.27
C SER A 54 -24.57 -35.35 -3.02
N GLY A 55 -24.73 -36.66 -3.12
CA GLY A 55 -24.31 -37.61 -2.10
C GLY A 55 -22.80 -37.53 -1.86
N GLU A 56 -22.46 -37.80 -0.60
CA GLU A 56 -21.14 -37.90 0.04
C GLU A 56 -20.11 -36.79 -0.24
N PRO A 57 -19.60 -36.11 0.82
CA PRO A 57 -18.53 -35.15 0.65
C PRO A 57 -17.28 -35.87 0.16
N ASP A 58 -16.85 -35.54 -1.05
CA ASP A 58 -15.59 -36.00 -1.61
C ASP A 58 -14.44 -35.38 -0.79
N LEU A 59 -13.95 -36.14 0.19
CA LEU A 59 -12.88 -35.74 1.12
C LEU A 59 -11.62 -35.29 0.37
N ALA A 60 -11.38 -35.81 -0.84
CA ALA A 60 -10.27 -35.37 -1.68
C ALA A 60 -10.48 -33.95 -2.22
N PHE A 61 -11.72 -33.59 -2.57
CA PHE A 61 -12.07 -32.25 -3.04
C PHE A 61 -11.99 -31.20 -1.92
N GLU A 62 -12.50 -31.52 -0.71
CA GLU A 62 -12.39 -30.61 0.44
C GLU A 62 -10.93 -30.36 0.83
N ARG A 63 -10.10 -31.39 0.78
CA ARG A 63 -8.67 -31.30 1.08
C ARG A 63 -7.92 -30.45 0.05
N ASN A 64 -8.24 -30.60 -1.23
CA ASN A 64 -7.69 -29.74 -2.29
C ASN A 64 -8.13 -28.28 -2.15
N LEU A 65 -9.40 -28.03 -1.79
CA LEU A 65 -9.88 -26.67 -1.50
C LEU A 65 -9.19 -26.04 -0.30
N ALA A 66 -8.93 -26.82 0.76
CA ALA A 66 -8.19 -26.37 1.92
C ALA A 66 -6.73 -26.01 1.57
N GLU A 67 -6.04 -26.86 0.79
CA GLU A 67 -4.69 -26.57 0.30
C GLU A 67 -4.62 -25.31 -0.57
N VAL A 68 -5.59 -25.13 -1.48
CA VAL A 68 -5.65 -23.94 -2.34
C VAL A 68 -5.89 -22.68 -1.50
N LYS A 69 -6.78 -22.74 -0.50
CA LYS A 69 -7.00 -21.62 0.42
C LYS A 69 -5.75 -21.30 1.23
N LEU A 70 -5.04 -22.30 1.75
CA LEU A 70 -3.81 -22.12 2.52
C LEU A 70 -2.69 -21.50 1.65
N ARG A 71 -2.46 -22.03 0.44
CA ARG A 71 -1.48 -21.47 -0.51
C ARG A 71 -1.81 -20.03 -0.92
N SER A 72 -3.09 -19.70 -1.10
CA SER A 72 -3.52 -18.33 -1.41
C SER A 72 -3.23 -17.36 -0.26
N ARG A 73 -3.47 -17.78 1.00
CA ARG A 73 -3.16 -16.99 2.20
C ARG A 73 -1.67 -16.78 2.37
N GLU A 74 -0.87 -17.82 2.10
CA GLU A 74 0.58 -17.73 2.17
C GLU A 74 1.15 -16.75 1.13
N LYS A 75 0.65 -16.79 -0.11
CA LYS A 75 1.04 -15.81 -1.15
C LYS A 75 0.65 -14.38 -0.75
N LYS A 76 -0.55 -14.19 -0.19
CA LYS A 76 -1.02 -12.88 0.29
C LYS A 76 -0.17 -12.36 1.45
N ALA A 77 0.23 -13.23 2.38
CA ALA A 77 1.11 -12.87 3.49
C ALA A 77 2.52 -12.47 3.01
N ARG A 78 3.05 -13.15 1.97
CA ARG A 78 4.35 -12.78 1.38
C ARG A 78 4.31 -11.43 0.65
N SER A 79 3.23 -11.10 -0.07
CA SER A 79 3.12 -9.79 -0.75
C SER A 79 2.96 -8.67 0.28
N ALA A 80 2.14 -8.86 1.31
CA ALA A 80 1.95 -7.89 2.39
C ALA A 80 3.25 -7.60 3.14
N ARG A 81 4.10 -8.62 3.37
CA ARG A 81 5.43 -8.40 3.97
C ARG A 81 6.35 -7.57 3.10
N ARG A 82 6.34 -7.74 1.77
CA ARG A 82 7.18 -6.96 0.86
C ARG A 82 6.78 -5.49 0.81
N GLU A 83 5.48 -5.21 0.74
CA GLU A 83 4.96 -3.84 0.75
C GLU A 83 5.25 -3.15 2.08
N GLY A 84 5.04 -3.84 3.21
CA GLY A 84 5.36 -3.32 4.54
C GLY A 84 6.85 -3.01 4.72
N TRP A 85 7.75 -3.87 4.23
CA TRP A 85 9.19 -3.63 4.29
C TRP A 85 9.62 -2.45 3.41
N GLY A 86 9.05 -2.31 2.22
CA GLY A 86 9.33 -1.17 1.34
C GLY A 86 8.96 0.16 2.00
N PHE A 87 7.79 0.22 2.65
CA PHE A 87 7.34 1.41 3.36
C PHE A 87 8.21 1.72 4.58
N MET A 88 8.61 0.69 5.34
CA MET A 88 9.47 0.84 6.51
C MET A 88 10.86 1.35 6.13
N ILE A 89 11.49 0.77 5.10
CA ILE A 89 12.81 1.20 4.61
C ILE A 89 12.72 2.63 4.05
N GLY A 90 11.69 2.94 3.26
CA GLY A 90 11.46 4.27 2.73
C GLY A 90 11.29 5.33 3.83
N GLY A 91 10.52 5.00 4.87
CA GLY A 91 10.32 5.87 6.03
C GLY A 91 11.61 6.12 6.81
N VAL A 92 12.40 5.08 7.09
CA VAL A 92 13.69 5.21 7.79
C VAL A 92 14.70 6.03 6.98
N ALA A 93 14.78 5.81 5.67
CA ALA A 93 15.65 6.56 4.79
C ALA A 93 15.27 8.05 4.75
N LEU A 94 13.98 8.36 4.62
CA LEU A 94 13.48 9.73 4.63
C LEU A 94 13.75 10.43 5.97
N GLN A 95 13.52 9.74 7.09
CA GLN A 95 13.79 10.27 8.43
C GLN A 95 15.29 10.55 8.63
N GLY A 96 16.15 9.64 8.18
CA GLY A 96 17.60 9.82 8.23
C GLY A 96 18.06 11.03 7.40
N LEU A 97 17.50 11.21 6.20
CA LEU A 97 17.79 12.36 5.36
C LEU A 97 17.38 13.68 6.02
N LEU A 98 16.21 13.70 6.67
CA LEU A 98 15.69 14.87 7.41
C LEU A 98 16.60 15.25 8.57
N LEU A 99 17.10 14.27 9.33
CA LEU A 99 18.03 14.51 10.44
C LEU A 99 19.36 15.10 9.95
N LEU A 100 19.92 14.57 8.86
CA LEU A 100 21.13 15.09 8.24
C LEU A 100 20.92 16.53 7.76
N PHE A 101 19.80 16.80 7.09
CA PHE A 101 19.47 18.13 6.61
C PHE A 101 19.28 19.13 7.77
N ALA A 102 18.54 18.74 8.81
CA ALA A 102 18.36 19.56 10.00
C ALA A 102 19.71 19.87 10.68
N GLY A 103 20.58 18.86 10.84
CA GLY A 103 21.94 19.03 11.36
C GLY A 103 22.76 20.01 10.52
N PHE A 104 22.72 19.86 9.19
CA PHE A 104 23.40 20.77 8.28
C PHE A 104 22.92 22.21 8.44
N VAL A 105 21.60 22.44 8.44
CA VAL A 105 21.01 23.78 8.62
C VAL A 105 21.40 24.38 9.97
N THR A 106 21.36 23.59 11.06
CA THR A 106 21.77 24.08 12.38
C THR A 106 23.23 24.49 12.40
N LEU A 107 24.13 23.72 11.77
CA LEU A 107 25.54 24.08 11.68
C LEU A 107 25.74 25.36 10.84
N TRP A 108 25.01 25.46 9.73
CA TRP A 108 25.05 26.60 8.82
C TRP A 108 24.61 27.90 9.50
N LEU A 109 23.65 27.83 10.43
CA LEU A 109 23.22 28.96 11.25
C LEU A 109 24.15 29.21 12.44
N ALA A 110 24.66 28.16 13.08
CA ALA A 110 25.50 28.29 14.27
C ALA A 110 26.85 28.94 13.95
N ILE A 111 27.50 28.59 12.83
CA ILE A 111 28.81 29.13 12.43
C ILE A 111 28.81 30.68 12.35
N PRO A 112 27.91 31.35 11.60
CA PRO A 112 27.90 32.81 11.52
C PRO A 112 27.52 33.48 12.84
N ILE A 113 26.68 32.84 13.66
CA ILE A 113 26.32 33.34 14.99
C ILE A 113 27.55 33.31 15.91
N ILE A 114 28.25 32.18 15.98
CA ILE A 114 29.46 32.02 16.80
C ILE A 114 30.54 33.00 16.32
N TRP A 115 30.75 33.12 15.01
CA TRP A 115 31.70 34.07 14.45
C TRP A 115 31.32 35.53 14.77
N GLY A 116 30.05 35.89 14.65
CA GLY A 116 29.54 37.21 14.99
C GLY A 116 29.75 37.58 16.46
N VAL A 117 29.38 36.67 17.39
CA VAL A 117 29.57 36.86 18.83
C VAL A 117 31.05 36.92 19.18
N SER A 118 31.88 36.07 18.57
CA SER A 118 33.34 36.09 18.78
C SER A 118 33.93 37.43 18.34
N ARG A 119 33.58 37.92 17.15
CA ARG A 119 34.06 39.22 16.66
C ARG A 119 33.67 40.38 17.57
N ILE A 120 32.43 40.36 18.09
CA ILE A 120 31.95 41.39 19.02
C ILE A 120 32.72 41.32 20.34
N ALA A 121 32.91 40.12 20.90
CA ALA A 121 33.63 39.91 22.15
C ALA A 121 35.13 40.25 22.05
N TYR A 122 35.79 39.86 20.95
CA TYR A 122 37.17 40.25 20.67
C TYR A 122 37.30 41.76 20.47
N GLY A 123 36.39 42.36 19.70
CA GLY A 123 36.37 43.81 19.47
C GLY A 123 36.09 44.63 20.73
N SER A 124 35.27 44.15 21.65
CA SER A 124 35.05 44.82 22.94
C SER A 124 36.25 44.72 23.87
N SER A 125 36.97 43.59 23.85
CA SER A 125 38.18 43.38 24.65
C SER A 125 39.32 44.29 24.20
N GLU A 126 39.54 44.43 22.89
CA GLU A 126 40.56 45.35 22.37
C GLU A 126 40.20 46.81 22.61
N ARG A 127 38.93 47.21 22.47
CA ARG A 127 38.49 48.58 22.79
C ARG A 127 38.72 48.93 24.26
N GLY A 128 38.47 48.00 25.18
CA GLY A 128 38.75 48.20 26.60
C GLY A 128 40.23 48.44 26.86
N LYS A 129 41.11 47.60 26.29
CA LYS A 129 42.57 47.75 26.43
C LYS A 129 43.09 49.06 25.83
N VAL A 130 42.54 49.49 24.70
CA VAL A 130 42.93 50.76 24.05
C VAL A 130 42.45 51.96 24.85
N GLN A 131 41.23 51.92 25.42
CA GLN A 131 40.74 52.98 26.31
C GLN A 131 41.57 53.07 27.60
N GLU A 132 41.91 51.94 28.20
CA GLU A 132 42.75 51.90 29.40
C GLU A 132 44.17 52.45 29.12
N ALA A 133 44.75 52.11 27.96
CA ALA A 133 46.03 52.65 27.52
C ALA A 133 45.97 54.18 27.24
N LEU A 134 44.89 54.65 26.59
CA LEU A 134 44.68 56.08 26.35
C LEU A 134 44.46 56.87 27.64
N GLN A 135 43.70 56.31 28.58
CA GLN A 135 43.44 56.94 29.87
C GLN A 135 44.69 57.02 30.74
N ALA A 136 45.58 56.02 30.66
CA ALA A 136 46.89 56.05 31.30
C ALA A 136 47.83 57.12 30.71
N LEU A 137 47.67 57.48 29.43
CA LEU A 137 48.41 58.56 28.77
C LEU A 137 47.85 59.95 29.11
N ASP A 138 46.54 60.07 29.30
CA ASP A 138 45.86 61.33 29.62
C ASP A 138 45.87 61.69 31.11
N THR A 139 46.36 60.81 31.99
CA THR A 139 46.49 61.11 33.42
C THR A 139 47.88 61.73 33.67
N PRO A 140 47.98 63.06 33.90
CA PRO A 140 49.26 63.68 34.18
C PRO A 140 49.79 63.20 35.54
N ALA A 141 51.09 62.93 35.59
CA ALA A 141 51.84 62.61 36.81
C ALA A 141 51.82 63.76 37.83
#